data_AF-A0A0Q9AJ26-F1
#
_entry.id   AF-A0A0Q9AJ26-F1
#
_cell.length_a   1.000
_cell.length_b   1.000
_cell.length_c   1.000
_cell.angle_alpha   90.00
_cell.angle_beta   90.00
_cell.angle_gamma   90.00
#
_symmetry.space_group_name_H-M   'P 1'
#
loop_
_entity.id
_entity.type
_entity.pdbx_description
1 polymer ?
#
loop_
_entity_poly.entity_id
_entity_poly.type
_entity_poly.pdbx_seq_one_letter_code
_entity_poly.pdbx_strand_id
1 'polypeptide(L)'
;MLVVCSGLAYSYGKVDHVILYELAPLMLGLAGWGSTWSVDSWRCKAGQTNGYAMFLYGTMIAFGMLTAAVAKSATGWLDPARQATRFFVVEATLGPRSGPLADSLLKIDNVVFWKFLDYTTLLVEGGLVLAVLVPVVFRAGLLIMGLFHVGVWALLGIDFHQYVFVYMGFFLLPAAAWIQQAAEVRTWVQDAWKTVIRKKRSIGRH
;
A
#
# COMPACT_ATOMS: atom_id res chain seq x y z
N MET A 1 -7.93 15.16 1.68
CA MET A 1 -8.08 15.56 3.09
C MET A 1 -8.28 14.33 3.97
N LEU A 2 -9.34 13.52 3.79
CA LEU A 2 -9.54 12.25 4.53
C LEU A 2 -8.35 11.26 4.50
N VAL A 3 -7.78 10.97 3.33
CA VAL A 3 -6.62 10.05 3.18
C VAL A 3 -5.38 10.59 3.89
N VAL A 4 -5.16 11.90 3.82
CA VAL A 4 -4.04 12.57 4.48
C VAL A 4 -4.24 12.55 6.00
N CYS A 5 -5.45 12.86 6.48
CA CYS A 5 -5.77 12.83 7.91
C CYS A 5 -5.73 11.42 8.51
N SER A 6 -6.19 10.39 7.77
CA SER A 6 -6.09 9.00 8.19
C SER A 6 -4.66 8.48 8.16
N GLY A 7 -3.88 8.81 7.13
CA GLY A 7 -2.45 8.48 7.08
C GLY A 7 -1.67 9.12 8.22
N LEU A 8 -1.98 10.37 8.57
CA LEU A 8 -1.40 11.05 9.73
C LEU A 8 -1.85 10.39 11.05
N ALA A 9 -3.14 10.08 11.23
CA ALA A 9 -3.62 9.37 12.43
C ALA A 9 -2.93 8.00 12.61
N TYR A 10 -2.72 7.29 11.51
CA TYR A 10 -1.96 6.03 11.45
C TYR A 10 -0.51 6.20 11.91
N SER A 11 0.14 7.31 11.52
CA SER A 11 1.51 7.65 11.94
C SER A 11 1.67 8.00 13.42
N TYR A 12 0.59 8.38 14.12
CA TYR A 12 0.60 8.76 15.55
C TYR A 12 0.08 7.66 16.49
N GLY A 13 -0.04 6.41 16.02
CA GLY A 13 -0.37 5.26 16.87
C GLY A 13 -1.85 5.11 17.24
N LYS A 14 -2.73 6.01 16.76
CA LYS A 14 -4.17 5.79 16.80
C LYS A 14 -4.60 5.10 15.51
N VAL A 15 -4.65 3.77 15.59
CA VAL A 15 -4.91 2.91 14.45
C VAL A 15 -6.41 2.90 14.13
N ASP A 16 -6.92 4.03 13.65
CA ASP A 16 -8.27 4.10 13.10
C ASP A 16 -8.19 3.56 11.64
N HIS A 17 -8.27 2.22 11.51
CA HIS A 17 -8.18 1.39 10.29
C HIS A 17 -9.22 1.68 9.19
N VAL A 18 -9.96 2.77 9.33
CA VAL A 18 -11.30 2.94 8.79
C VAL A 18 -11.24 3.18 7.28
N ILE A 19 -10.38 4.08 6.80
CA ILE A 19 -10.50 4.59 5.42
C ILE A 19 -10.06 3.60 4.34
N LEU A 20 -8.94 2.90 4.51
CA LEU A 20 -8.46 2.02 3.44
C LEU A 20 -9.32 0.76 3.30
N TYR A 21 -9.79 0.21 4.42
CA TYR A 21 -10.68 -0.95 4.44
C TYR A 21 -12.08 -0.60 3.92
N GLU A 22 -12.68 0.50 4.36
CA GLU A 22 -14.01 0.93 3.91
C GLU A 22 -14.07 1.28 2.42
N LEU A 23 -12.95 1.76 1.86
CA LEU A 23 -12.86 2.03 0.43
C LEU A 23 -12.66 0.77 -0.41
N ALA A 24 -12.28 -0.37 0.18
CA ALA A 24 -12.00 -1.59 -0.57
C ALA A 24 -13.18 -2.05 -1.45
N PRO A 25 -14.43 -2.15 -0.94
CA PRO A 25 -15.57 -2.57 -1.76
C PRO A 25 -15.86 -1.61 -2.91
N LEU A 26 -15.75 -0.29 -2.67
CA LEU A 26 -15.93 0.74 -3.70
C LEU A 26 -14.89 0.59 -4.81
N MET A 27 -13.60 0.50 -4.44
CA MET A 27 -12.52 0.41 -5.42
C MET A 27 -12.55 -0.91 -6.18
N LEU A 28 -12.88 -2.02 -5.54
CA LEU A 28 -13.06 -3.31 -6.20
C LEU A 28 -14.29 -3.32 -7.13
N GLY A 29 -15.39 -2.67 -6.73
CA GLY A 29 -16.56 -2.47 -7.57
C GLY A 29 -16.21 -1.68 -8.84
N LEU A 30 -15.53 -0.54 -8.69
CA LEU A 30 -15.04 0.28 -9.80
C LEU A 30 -14.05 -0.48 -10.69
N ALA A 31 -13.26 -1.39 -10.12
CA ALA A 31 -12.32 -2.22 -10.86
C ALA A 31 -12.98 -3.36 -11.66
N GLY A 32 -14.30 -3.56 -11.53
CA GLY A 32 -15.02 -4.63 -12.22
C GLY A 32 -14.91 -5.98 -11.52
N TRP A 33 -14.67 -6.00 -10.21
CA TRP A 33 -14.64 -7.24 -9.44
C TRP A 33 -15.96 -8.00 -9.53
N GLY A 34 -17.10 -7.31 -9.37
CA GLY A 34 -18.43 -7.92 -9.50
C GLY A 34 -18.71 -8.52 -10.89
N SER A 35 -18.24 -7.88 -11.96
CA SER A 35 -18.40 -8.39 -13.33
C SER A 35 -17.42 -9.51 -13.70
N THR A 36 -16.41 -9.77 -12.87
CA THR A 36 -15.45 -10.86 -13.08
C THR A 36 -16.01 -12.18 -12.55
N TRP A 37 -16.75 -12.14 -11.42
CA TRP A 37 -17.21 -13.34 -10.70
C TRP A 37 -18.73 -13.56 -10.76
N SER A 38 -19.48 -12.81 -11.58
CA SER A 38 -20.92 -12.98 -11.72
C SER A 38 -21.29 -14.18 -12.60
N VAL A 39 -22.46 -14.79 -12.38
CA VAL A 39 -22.99 -15.85 -13.25
C VAL A 39 -23.15 -15.34 -14.69
N ASP A 40 -23.45 -14.05 -14.87
CA ASP A 40 -23.52 -13.41 -16.17
C ASP A 40 -22.16 -13.34 -16.88
N SER A 41 -21.04 -13.23 -16.16
CA SER A 41 -19.70 -13.26 -16.75
C SER A 41 -19.28 -14.64 -17.25
N TRP A 42 -19.96 -15.69 -16.76
CA TRP A 42 -19.77 -17.07 -17.22
C TRP A 42 -20.64 -17.40 -18.44
N ARG A 43 -21.77 -16.69 -18.61
CA ARG A 43 -22.72 -16.89 -19.71
C ARG A 43 -22.51 -15.91 -20.87
N CYS A 44 -22.08 -14.70 -20.58
CA CYS A 44 -21.74 -13.63 -21.51
C CYS A 44 -20.25 -13.29 -21.36
N LYS A 45 -19.62 -12.68 -22.37
CA LYS A 45 -18.22 -12.21 -22.21
C LYS A 45 -18.12 -11.31 -20.97
N ALA A 46 -17.26 -11.69 -20.03
CA ALA A 46 -17.04 -10.96 -18.79
C ALA A 46 -16.80 -9.46 -19.05
N GLY A 47 -17.38 -8.60 -18.20
CA GLY A 47 -17.23 -7.15 -18.30
C GLY A 47 -15.76 -6.71 -18.20
N GLN A 48 -15.43 -5.57 -18.81
CA GLN A 48 -14.06 -5.05 -18.78
C GLN A 48 -13.63 -4.68 -17.35
N THR A 49 -12.49 -5.22 -16.90
CA THR A 49 -11.86 -4.83 -15.64
C THR A 49 -11.22 -3.45 -15.77
N ASN A 50 -11.33 -2.59 -14.75
CA ASN A 50 -10.70 -1.27 -14.71
C ASN A 50 -9.46 -1.28 -13.80
N GLY A 51 -8.28 -1.39 -14.42
CA GLY A 51 -7.01 -1.35 -13.72
C GLY A 51 -6.61 0.03 -13.21
N TYR A 52 -7.16 1.12 -13.75
CA TYR A 52 -6.91 2.47 -13.23
C TYR A 52 -7.50 2.65 -11.82
N ALA A 53 -8.68 2.08 -11.55
CA ALA A 53 -9.24 2.06 -10.19
C ALA A 53 -8.28 1.34 -9.21
N MET A 54 -7.74 0.19 -9.60
CA MET A 54 -6.75 -0.54 -8.79
C MET A 54 -5.45 0.24 -8.61
N PHE A 55 -5.00 0.96 -9.63
CA PHE A 55 -3.83 1.85 -9.51
C PHE A 55 -4.04 2.94 -8.47
N LEU A 56 -5.17 3.65 -8.56
CA LEU A 56 -5.50 4.71 -7.61
C LEU A 56 -5.57 4.15 -6.19
N TYR A 57 -6.22 3.00 -6.02
CA TYR A 57 -6.33 2.35 -4.71
C TYR A 57 -4.95 1.93 -4.16
N GLY A 58 -4.12 1.30 -5.00
CA GLY A 58 -2.75 0.93 -4.64
C GLY A 58 -1.91 2.15 -4.24
N THR A 59 -2.09 3.28 -4.96
CA THR A 59 -1.39 4.54 -4.67
C THR A 59 -1.82 5.13 -3.33
N MET A 60 -3.11 5.05 -3.00
CA MET A 60 -3.60 5.47 -1.69
C MET A 60 -3.02 4.65 -0.54
N ILE A 61 -2.95 3.31 -0.70
CA ILE A 61 -2.32 2.41 0.27
C ILE A 61 -0.84 2.75 0.41
N ALA A 62 -0.12 2.85 -0.71
CA ALA A 62 1.30 3.15 -0.74
C ALA A 62 1.63 4.51 -0.11
N PHE A 63 0.79 5.52 -0.35
CA PHE A 63 0.92 6.83 0.28
C PHE A 63 0.69 6.77 1.80
N GLY A 64 -0.32 6.04 2.27
CA GLY A 64 -0.55 5.85 3.70
C GLY A 64 0.62 5.15 4.41
N MET A 65 1.27 4.20 3.74
CA MET A 65 2.47 3.53 4.27
C MET A 65 3.69 4.46 4.23
N LEU A 66 3.83 5.28 3.18
CA LEU A 66 4.87 6.30 3.11
C LEU A 66 4.76 7.31 4.26
N THR A 67 3.55 7.76 4.63
CA THR A 67 3.39 8.68 5.77
C THR A 67 3.83 8.06 7.09
N ALA A 68 3.63 6.75 7.28
CA ALA A 68 4.15 6.02 8.43
C ALA A 68 5.68 5.95 8.42
N ALA A 69 6.28 5.61 7.28
CA ALA A 69 7.74 5.54 7.11
C ALA A 69 8.41 6.91 7.32
N VAL A 70 7.81 7.99 6.83
CA VAL A 70 8.32 9.36 7.00
C VAL A 70 8.29 9.75 8.49
N ALA A 71 7.18 9.47 9.19
CA ALA A 71 7.09 9.76 10.63
C ALA A 71 8.14 8.97 11.44
N LYS A 72 8.35 7.69 11.12
CA LYS A 72 9.41 6.87 11.73
C LYS A 72 10.81 7.39 11.42
N SER A 73 11.07 7.75 10.17
CA SER A 73 12.35 8.32 9.74
C SER A 73 12.67 9.62 10.50
N ALA A 74 11.65 10.46 10.74
CA ALA A 74 11.79 11.72 11.47
C ALA A 74 11.96 11.56 12.99
N THR A 75 11.61 10.40 13.56
CA THR A 75 11.62 10.15 15.01
C THR A 75 12.81 9.31 15.48
N GLY A 76 13.86 9.20 14.66
CA GLY A 76 15.14 8.61 15.04
C GLY A 76 15.29 7.13 14.72
N TRP A 77 14.42 6.53 13.90
CA TRP A 77 14.59 5.15 13.43
C TRP A 77 15.87 4.96 12.60
N LEU A 78 16.33 6.03 11.93
CA LEU A 78 17.57 6.03 11.14
C LEU A 78 18.84 6.23 11.98
N ASP A 79 18.73 6.68 13.24
CA ASP A 79 19.89 6.96 14.11
C ASP A 79 20.63 5.66 14.45
N PRO A 80 21.89 5.45 14.03
CA PRO A 80 22.61 4.20 14.24
C PRO A 80 22.79 3.83 15.72
N ALA A 81 22.70 4.79 16.64
CA ALA A 81 22.83 4.56 18.07
C ALA A 81 21.53 4.06 18.74
N ARG A 82 20.38 4.12 18.06
CA ARG A 82 19.06 3.75 18.63
C ARG A 82 18.55 2.42 18.07
N GLN A 83 17.80 1.67 18.86
CA GLN A 83 17.10 0.44 18.44
C GLN A 83 15.60 0.66 18.58
N ALA A 84 14.98 1.31 17.58
CA ALA A 84 13.60 1.78 17.70
C ALA A 84 12.61 0.62 17.86
N THR A 85 12.78 -0.44 17.06
CA THR A 85 11.97 -1.66 17.16
C THR A 85 12.09 -2.29 18.54
N ARG A 86 13.31 -2.43 19.07
CA ARG A 86 13.51 -2.99 20.43
C ARG A 86 12.83 -2.14 21.49
N PHE A 87 12.93 -0.82 21.39
CA PHE A 87 12.25 0.11 22.29
C PHE A 87 10.74 -0.12 22.30
N PHE A 88 10.11 -0.18 21.12
CA PHE A 88 8.66 -0.43 21.04
C PHE A 88 8.26 -1.82 21.54
N VAL A 89 9.10 -2.85 21.35
CA VAL A 89 8.84 -4.17 21.92
C VAL A 89 8.88 -4.14 23.44
N VAL A 90 9.88 -3.46 24.04
CA VAL A 90 9.93 -3.27 25.50
C VAL A 90 8.71 -2.49 25.98
N GLU A 91 8.37 -1.38 25.34
CA GLU A 91 7.19 -0.58 25.69
C GLU A 91 5.90 -1.39 25.62
N ALA A 92 5.74 -2.22 24.58
CA ALA A 92 4.62 -3.14 24.39
C ALA A 92 4.52 -4.16 25.54
N THR A 93 5.64 -4.75 25.98
CA THR A 93 5.66 -5.69 27.12
C THR A 93 5.32 -5.06 28.47
N LEU A 94 5.55 -3.75 28.63
CA LEU A 94 5.17 -3.01 29.83
C LEU A 94 3.69 -2.59 29.82
N GLY A 95 3.04 -2.60 28.65
CA GLY A 95 1.64 -2.25 28.46
C GLY A 95 0.72 -3.47 28.32
N PRO A 96 -0.59 -3.25 28.06
CA PRO A 96 -1.56 -4.33 27.88
C PRO A 96 -1.46 -5.03 26.51
N ARG A 97 -0.54 -4.59 25.65
CA ARG A 97 -0.41 -5.04 24.26
C ARG A 97 0.98 -5.65 24.07
N SER A 98 1.17 -6.87 24.56
CA SER A 98 2.39 -7.65 24.31
C SER A 98 2.12 -8.69 23.23
N GLY A 99 3.02 -8.79 22.26
CA GLY A 99 2.95 -9.83 21.24
C GLY A 99 3.41 -11.19 21.78
N PRO A 100 2.93 -12.32 21.21
CA PRO A 100 3.26 -13.66 21.68
C PRO A 100 4.77 -14.01 21.63
N LEU A 101 5.56 -13.30 20.80
CA LEU A 101 7.00 -13.52 20.66
C LEU A 101 7.85 -12.45 21.35
N ALA A 102 7.25 -11.42 21.97
CA ALA A 102 7.95 -10.27 22.50
C ALA A 102 9.05 -10.67 23.51
N ASP A 103 8.67 -11.42 24.55
CA ASP A 103 9.60 -11.85 25.61
C ASP A 103 10.71 -12.77 25.10
N SER A 104 10.42 -13.57 24.08
CA SER A 104 11.40 -14.48 23.49
C SER A 104 12.42 -13.71 22.65
N LEU A 105 11.99 -12.73 21.86
CA LEU A 105 12.90 -11.92 21.05
C LEU A 105 13.73 -10.93 21.86
N LEU A 106 13.22 -10.40 22.98
CA LEU A 106 13.98 -9.46 23.83
C LEU A 106 15.26 -10.07 24.42
N LYS A 107 15.36 -11.41 24.46
CA LYS A 107 16.58 -12.13 24.85
C LYS A 107 17.71 -12.01 23.82
N ILE A 108 17.42 -11.57 22.60
CA ILE A 108 18.42 -11.34 21.57
C ILE A 108 19.13 -10.01 21.86
N ASP A 109 20.34 -10.10 22.40
CA ASP A 109 21.19 -8.93 22.63
C ASP A 109 22.17 -8.71 21.46
N ASN A 110 21.63 -8.37 20.30
CA ASN A 110 22.40 -8.11 19.10
C ASN A 110 21.95 -6.81 18.42
N VAL A 111 22.84 -5.81 18.40
CA VAL A 111 22.55 -4.49 17.83
C VAL A 111 22.23 -4.56 16.34
N VAL A 112 22.96 -5.41 15.59
CA VAL A 112 22.79 -5.55 14.14
C VAL A 112 21.41 -6.13 13.82
N PHE A 113 20.96 -7.12 14.59
CA PHE A 113 19.62 -7.70 14.45
C PHE A 113 18.52 -6.65 14.62
N TRP A 114 18.56 -5.87 15.71
CA TRP A 114 17.55 -4.83 15.95
C TRP A 114 17.60 -3.72 14.92
N LYS A 115 18.80 -3.35 14.45
CA LYS A 115 18.94 -2.37 13.38
C LYS A 115 18.46 -2.86 12.02
N PHE A 116 18.66 -4.12 11.73
CA PHE A 116 18.10 -4.75 10.54
C PHE A 116 16.57 -4.63 10.55
N LEU A 117 15.91 -4.84 11.69
CA LEU A 117 14.46 -4.65 11.81
C LEU A 117 14.02 -3.20 11.65
N ASP A 118 14.75 -2.24 12.20
CA ASP A 118 14.48 -0.80 12.03
C ASP A 118 14.48 -0.41 10.54
N TYR A 119 15.53 -0.80 9.81
CA TYR A 119 15.66 -0.50 8.39
C TYR A 119 14.67 -1.28 7.52
N THR A 120 14.39 -2.54 7.88
CA THR A 120 13.37 -3.34 7.20
C THR A 120 12.00 -2.69 7.34
N THR A 121 11.66 -2.19 8.51
CA THR A 121 10.38 -1.48 8.74
C THR A 121 10.25 -0.27 7.83
N LEU A 122 11.28 0.58 7.78
CA LEU A 122 11.28 1.76 6.90
C LEU A 122 11.21 1.39 5.42
N LEU A 123 11.93 0.36 5.00
CA LEU A 123 11.96 -0.11 3.62
C LEU A 123 10.61 -0.70 3.20
N VAL A 124 9.98 -1.52 4.04
CA VAL A 124 8.70 -2.16 3.73
C VAL A 124 7.57 -1.13 3.66
N GLU A 125 7.51 -0.21 4.63
CA GLU A 125 6.48 0.85 4.64
C GLU A 125 6.72 1.88 3.53
N GLY A 126 7.95 2.36 3.36
CA GLY A 126 8.27 3.40 2.37
C GLY A 126 8.36 2.86 0.94
N GLY A 127 8.79 1.62 0.75
CA GLY A 127 9.07 1.04 -0.57
C GLY A 127 7.83 0.82 -1.44
N LEU A 128 6.64 0.71 -0.83
CA LEU A 128 5.40 0.50 -1.57
C LEU A 128 5.10 1.64 -2.57
N VAL A 129 5.53 2.88 -2.30
CA VAL A 129 5.31 4.03 -3.20
C VAL A 129 6.03 3.87 -4.54
N LEU A 130 7.16 3.17 -4.55
CA LEU A 130 7.88 2.84 -5.78
C LEU A 130 7.32 1.56 -6.39
N ALA A 131 7.01 0.56 -5.55
CA ALA A 131 6.47 -0.73 -5.98
C ALA A 131 5.15 -0.57 -6.74
N VAL A 132 4.31 0.39 -6.33
CA VAL A 132 3.00 0.66 -6.95
C VAL A 132 3.12 0.90 -8.46
N LEU A 133 4.21 1.49 -8.95
CA LEU A 133 4.37 1.79 -10.37
C LEU A 133 4.46 0.53 -11.25
N VAL A 134 4.78 -0.62 -10.66
CA VAL A 134 4.90 -1.91 -11.35
C VAL A 134 4.02 -2.94 -10.64
N PRO A 135 2.85 -3.33 -11.16
CA PRO A 135 1.87 -4.13 -10.43
C PRO A 135 2.38 -5.45 -9.87
N VAL A 136 3.31 -6.11 -10.57
CA VAL A 136 3.94 -7.35 -10.10
C VAL A 136 4.79 -7.09 -8.86
N VAL A 137 5.58 -6.00 -8.87
CA VAL A 137 6.40 -5.58 -7.74
C VAL A 137 5.49 -5.13 -6.59
N PHE A 138 4.43 -4.39 -6.88
CA PHE A 138 3.44 -3.99 -5.86
C PHE A 138 2.83 -5.19 -5.15
N ARG A 139 2.39 -6.21 -5.91
CA ARG A 139 1.83 -7.45 -5.34
C ARG A 139 2.84 -8.20 -4.48
N ALA A 140 4.09 -8.33 -4.93
CA ALA A 140 5.15 -8.90 -4.11
C ALA A 140 5.34 -8.07 -2.82
N GLY A 141 5.32 -6.74 -2.93
CA GLY A 141 5.35 -5.82 -1.80
C GLY A 141 4.18 -6.02 -0.83
N LEU A 142 2.96 -6.26 -1.31
CA LEU A 142 1.80 -6.57 -0.46
C LEU A 142 1.93 -7.90 0.28
N LEU A 143 2.56 -8.92 -0.32
CA LEU A 143 2.87 -10.17 0.39
C LEU A 143 3.87 -9.93 1.51
N ILE A 144 4.94 -9.18 1.22
CA ILE A 144 5.95 -8.79 2.21
C ILE A 144 5.30 -7.96 3.33
N MET A 145 4.42 -7.01 2.99
CA MET A 145 3.68 -6.20 3.95
C MET A 145 2.75 -7.06 4.82
N GLY A 146 2.11 -8.08 4.26
CA GLY A 146 1.33 -9.06 5.03
C GLY A 146 2.19 -9.79 6.07
N LEU A 147 3.37 -10.28 5.68
CA LEU A 147 4.33 -10.91 6.59
C LEU A 147 4.85 -9.92 7.65
N PHE A 148 5.10 -8.68 7.25
CA PHE A 148 5.48 -7.61 8.16
C PHE A 148 4.41 -7.37 9.24
N HIS A 149 3.13 -7.29 8.86
CA HIS A 149 2.03 -7.14 9.81
C HIS A 149 1.92 -8.33 10.77
N VAL A 150 2.15 -9.56 10.30
CA VAL A 150 2.25 -10.74 11.17
C VAL A 150 3.40 -10.59 12.16
N GLY A 151 4.55 -10.09 11.71
CA GLY A 151 5.69 -9.77 12.58
C GLY A 151 5.36 -8.70 13.62
N VAL A 152 4.70 -7.61 13.21
CA VAL A 152 4.25 -6.55 14.13
C VAL A 152 3.26 -7.09 15.15
N TRP A 153 2.29 -7.92 14.74
CA TRP A 153 1.39 -8.60 15.67
C TRP A 153 2.16 -9.51 16.64
N ALA A 154 3.10 -10.30 16.12
CA ALA A 154 3.87 -11.24 16.92
C ALA A 154 4.76 -10.55 17.98
N LEU A 155 5.25 -9.33 17.70
CA LEU A 155 6.15 -8.59 18.57
C LEU A 155 5.47 -7.53 19.44
N LEU A 156 4.49 -6.84 18.88
CA LEU A 156 3.85 -5.66 19.49
C LEU A 156 2.38 -5.90 19.84
N GLY A 157 1.81 -7.06 19.48
CA GLY A 157 0.40 -7.37 19.74
C GLY A 157 -0.59 -6.47 18.98
N ILE A 158 -0.12 -5.74 17.95
CA ILE A 158 -0.96 -4.84 17.16
C ILE A 158 -1.61 -5.63 16.03
N ASP A 159 -2.94 -5.56 15.95
CA ASP A 159 -3.74 -6.29 14.98
C ASP A 159 -3.95 -5.49 13.68
N PHE A 160 -3.72 -6.13 12.54
CA PHE A 160 -3.90 -5.59 11.19
C PHE A 160 -4.71 -6.53 10.28
N HIS A 161 -5.48 -7.48 10.84
CA HIS A 161 -6.18 -8.52 10.07
C HIS A 161 -7.06 -7.97 8.94
N GLN A 162 -7.66 -6.79 9.12
CA GLN A 162 -8.51 -6.15 8.11
C GLN A 162 -7.77 -5.86 6.81
N TYR A 163 -6.45 -5.61 6.87
CA TYR A 163 -5.64 -5.36 5.67
C TYR A 163 -5.45 -6.60 4.80
N VAL A 164 -5.67 -7.81 5.32
CA VAL A 164 -5.66 -9.04 4.52
C VAL A 164 -6.71 -8.93 3.41
N PHE A 165 -7.93 -8.50 3.74
CA PHE A 165 -9.01 -8.32 2.76
C PHE A 165 -8.66 -7.25 1.72
N VAL A 166 -8.05 -6.14 2.17
CA VAL A 166 -7.59 -5.06 1.29
C VAL A 166 -6.56 -5.60 0.29
N TYR A 167 -5.55 -6.34 0.75
CA TYR A 167 -4.48 -6.85 -0.09
C TYR A 167 -4.96 -7.95 -1.04
N MET A 168 -5.86 -8.83 -0.58
CA MET A 168 -6.47 -9.88 -1.41
C MET A 168 -7.12 -9.31 -2.67
N GLY A 169 -7.74 -8.13 -2.59
CA GLY A 169 -8.33 -7.44 -3.74
C GLY A 169 -7.37 -7.27 -4.93
N PHE A 170 -6.08 -7.09 -4.67
CA PHE A 170 -5.06 -6.95 -5.71
C PHE A 170 -4.67 -8.29 -6.36
N PHE A 171 -4.99 -9.43 -5.75
CA PHE A 171 -4.75 -10.76 -6.32
C PHE A 171 -5.97 -11.34 -7.03
N LEU A 172 -7.17 -10.86 -6.69
CA LEU A 172 -8.43 -11.29 -7.31
C LEU A 172 -8.68 -10.72 -8.71
N LEU A 173 -7.87 -9.74 -9.14
CA LEU A 173 -7.91 -9.14 -10.47
C LEU A 173 -6.60 -9.37 -11.23
N PRO A 174 -6.59 -9.44 -12.58
CA PRO A 174 -5.36 -9.59 -13.36
C PRO A 174 -4.40 -8.41 -13.24
N ALA A 175 -3.09 -8.66 -13.15
CA ALA A 175 -2.07 -7.60 -13.06
C ALA A 175 -2.00 -6.73 -14.33
N ALA A 176 -2.23 -7.35 -15.48
CA ALA A 176 -2.13 -6.69 -16.79
C ALA A 176 -3.14 -5.55 -16.99
N ALA A 177 -4.31 -5.63 -16.34
CA ALA A 177 -5.36 -4.62 -16.48
C ALA A 177 -4.91 -3.23 -16.01
N TRP A 178 -4.05 -3.15 -14.99
CA TRP A 178 -3.47 -1.88 -14.52
C TRP A 178 -2.55 -1.26 -15.57
N ILE A 179 -1.64 -2.04 -16.16
CA ILE A 179 -0.64 -1.52 -17.11
C ILE A 179 -1.28 -1.16 -18.46
N GLN A 180 -2.20 -1.99 -18.95
CA GLN A 180 -2.81 -1.81 -20.27
C GLN A 180 -3.58 -0.49 -20.36
N GLN A 181 -4.40 -0.18 -19.36
CA GLN A 181 -5.17 1.07 -19.36
C GLN A 181 -4.31 2.31 -19.11
N ALA A 182 -3.24 2.21 -18.32
CA ALA A 182 -2.28 3.32 -18.20
C ALA A 182 -1.59 3.62 -19.55
N ALA A 183 -1.30 2.58 -20.35
CA ALA A 183 -0.77 2.74 -21.70
C ALA A 183 -1.80 3.36 -22.66
N GLU A 184 -3.07 2.96 -22.58
CA GLU A 184 -4.17 3.53 -23.38
C GLU A 184 -4.41 5.02 -23.08
N VAL A 185 -4.36 5.41 -21.80
CA VAL A 185 -4.43 6.83 -21.40
C VAL A 185 -3.27 7.62 -21.99
N ARG A 186 -2.04 7.07 -21.95
CA ARG A 186 -0.86 7.72 -22.55
C ARG A 186 -1.04 7.94 -24.04
N THR A 187 -1.51 6.93 -24.79
CA THR A 187 -1.73 7.05 -26.24
C THR A 187 -2.83 8.07 -26.55
N TRP A 188 -3.91 8.06 -25.77
CA TRP A 188 -4.99 9.03 -25.93
C TRP A 188 -4.52 10.47 -25.70
N VAL A 189 -3.75 10.73 -24.63
CA VAL A 189 -3.16 12.06 -24.36
C VAL A 189 -2.26 12.50 -25.51
N GLN A 190 -1.42 11.60 -26.04
CA GLN A 190 -0.55 11.91 -27.16
C GLN A 190 -1.32 12.28 -28.42
N ASP A 191 -2.42 11.58 -28.72
CA ASP A 191 -3.23 11.85 -29.90
C ASP A 191 -4.10 13.10 -29.74
N ALA A 192 -4.65 13.36 -28.56
CA ALA A 192 -5.32 14.62 -28.23
C ALA A 192 -4.36 15.81 -28.40
N TRP A 193 -3.13 15.71 -27.92
CA TRP A 193 -2.10 16.73 -28.05
C TRP A 193 -1.71 17.02 -29.50
N LYS A 194 -1.51 15.97 -30.32
CA LYS A 194 -1.26 16.12 -31.78
C LYS A 194 -2.42 16.85 -32.46
N THR A 195 -3.66 16.54 -32.10
CA THR A 195 -4.86 17.15 -32.67
C THR A 195 -4.92 18.66 -32.34
N VAL A 196 -4.61 19.03 -31.09
CA VAL A 196 -4.53 20.42 -30.65
C VAL A 196 -3.44 21.19 -31.41
N ILE A 197 -2.24 20.62 -31.56
CA ILE A 197 -1.13 21.24 -32.31
C ILE A 197 -1.52 21.46 -33.79
N ARG A 198 -2.15 20.46 -34.41
CA ARG A 198 -2.55 20.51 -35.82
C ARG A 198 -3.60 21.60 -36.06
N LYS A 199 -4.57 21.74 -35.15
CA LYS A 199 -5.58 22.82 -35.18
C LYS A 199 -4.96 24.20 -34.96
N LYS A 200 -3.95 24.32 -34.09
CA LYS A 200 -3.22 25.59 -33.87
C LYS A 200 -2.41 26.02 -35.10
N ARG A 201 -1.81 25.07 -35.82
CA ARG A 201 -1.08 25.32 -37.08
C ARG A 201 -1.97 25.71 -38.26
N SER A 202 -3.24 25.28 -38.30
CA SER A 202 -4.16 25.70 -39.35
C SER A 202 -4.72 27.10 -39.14
N ILE A 203 -4.82 27.55 -37.88
CA ILE A 203 -5.32 28.89 -37.52
C ILE A 203 -4.27 29.98 -37.77
N GLY A 204 -2.98 29.69 -37.60
CA GLY A 204 -1.89 30.65 -37.87
C GLY A 204 -1.45 30.77 -39.33
N ARG A 205 -2.21 30.23 -40.28
CA ARG A 205 -1.96 30.32 -41.74
C ARG A 205 -3.00 31.16 -42.49
N HIS A 206 -3.90 31.83 -41.78
CA HIS A 206 -4.81 32.85 -42.28
C HIS A 206 -4.40 34.20 -41.70
#